data_AF-A0A4V0YY03-F1
#
_entry.id   AF-A0A4V0YY03-F1
#
_cell.length_a   1.000
_cell.length_b   1.000
_cell.length_c   1.000
_cell.angle_alpha   90.00
_cell.angle_beta   90.00
_cell.angle_gamma   90.00
#
_symmetry.space_group_name_H-M   'P 1'
#
loop_
_entity.id
_entity.type
_entity.pdbx_description
1 polymer ?
#
loop_
_entity_poly.entity_id
_entity_poly.type
_entity_poly.pdbx_seq_one_letter_code
_entity_poly.pdbx_strand_id
1 'polypeptide(L)'
;MDVTLAAYVKEEVVVRYDPADLAQIRIFYQDRFLCDAVSAELSGQTVSLKEIKKARAQRRKQVQVGLSSRQAVVEHFLAIHQEEPEPPLGVQKQPEVVGPSQLKGYINE
;
A
#
# COMPACT_ATOMS: atom_id res chain seq x y z
N MET A 1 15.50 -7.73 39.98
CA MET A 1 16.80 -7.84 39.28
C MET A 1 16.78 -6.77 38.21
N ASP A 2 17.71 -5.81 38.28
CA ASP A 2 17.81 -4.73 37.30
C ASP A 2 18.80 -5.15 36.22
N VAL A 3 18.29 -5.51 35.04
CA VAL A 3 19.14 -5.95 33.92
C VAL A 3 19.55 -4.71 33.15
N THR A 4 20.83 -4.38 33.20
CA THR A 4 21.38 -3.23 32.49
C THR A 4 21.46 -3.54 30.98
N LEU A 5 20.70 -2.79 30.17
CA LEU A 5 20.70 -2.91 28.71
C LEU A 5 22.04 -2.49 28.07
N ALA A 6 22.97 -1.92 28.85
CA ALA A 6 24.27 -1.47 28.39
C ALA A 6 25.11 -2.59 27.72
N ALA A 7 24.97 -3.83 28.17
CA ALA A 7 25.66 -4.98 27.57
C ALA A 7 25.11 -5.38 26.19
N TYR A 8 23.95 -4.85 25.79
CA TYR A 8 23.24 -5.16 24.54
C TYR A 8 23.24 -3.97 23.57
N VAL A 9 24.13 -2.99 23.77
CA VAL A 9 24.28 -1.86 22.86
C VAL A 9 24.82 -2.36 21.51
N LYS A 10 24.13 -2.02 20.42
CA LYS A 10 24.35 -2.51 19.03
C LYS A 10 23.90 -3.95 18.77
N GLU A 11 23.31 -4.62 19.75
CA GLU A 11 22.66 -5.91 19.54
C GLU A 11 21.22 -5.72 19.05
N GLU A 12 20.74 -6.67 18.23
CA GLU A 12 19.35 -6.71 17.82
C GLU A 12 18.50 -7.34 18.93
N VAL A 13 17.43 -6.64 19.34
CA VAL A 13 16.50 -7.10 20.37
C VAL A 13 15.07 -7.04 19.86
N VAL A 14 14.25 -7.98 20.31
CA VAL A 14 12.82 -8.01 20.01
C VAL A 14 12.06 -7.34 21.16
N VAL A 15 11.30 -6.30 20.84
CA VAL A 15 10.46 -5.59 21.80
C VAL A 15 9.00 -6.00 21.63
N ARG A 16 8.36 -6.42 22.72
CA ARG A 16 6.92 -6.71 22.78
C ARG A 16 6.27 -5.75 23.75
N TYR A 17 5.14 -5.16 23.36
CA TYR A 17 4.42 -4.18 24.17
C TYR A 17 2.92 -4.26 23.90
N ASP A 18 2.11 -3.86 24.88
CA ASP A 18 0.68 -3.63 24.67
C ASP A 18 0.50 -2.18 24.17
N PRO A 19 -0.14 -1.94 23.02
CA PRO A 19 -0.39 -0.57 22.56
C PRO A 19 -1.22 0.28 23.53
N ALA A 20 -1.98 -0.33 24.46
CA ALA A 20 -2.71 0.39 25.50
C ALA A 20 -1.84 0.80 26.71
N ASP A 21 -0.73 0.09 26.93
CA ASP A 21 0.21 0.32 28.04
C ASP A 21 1.65 0.40 27.51
N LEU A 22 2.12 1.63 27.35
CA LEU A 22 3.49 1.93 26.94
C LEU A 22 4.42 2.21 28.12
N ALA A 23 3.91 2.13 29.36
CA ALA A 23 4.73 2.35 30.54
C ALA A 23 5.72 1.21 30.75
N GLN A 24 5.42 0.02 30.23
CA GLN A 24 6.28 -1.16 30.31
C GLN A 24 6.42 -1.82 28.94
N ILE A 25 7.66 -2.13 28.56
CA ILE A 25 7.96 -2.92 27.36
C ILE A 25 8.77 -4.16 27.74
N ARG A 26 8.49 -5.27 27.06
CA ARG A 26 9.20 -6.53 27.26
C ARG A 26 10.29 -6.71 26.21
N ILE A 27 11.52 -6.90 26.66
CA ILE A 27 12.69 -7.01 25.79
C ILE A 27 13.15 -8.47 25.75
N PHE A 28 13.43 -8.95 24.55
CA PHE A 28 13.97 -10.28 24.28
C PHE A 28 15.26 -10.19 23.48
N TYR A 29 16.22 -11.04 23.82
CA TYR A 29 17.45 -11.22 23.06
C TYR A 29 17.58 -12.69 22.67
N GLN A 30 17.74 -12.99 21.38
CA GLN A 30 17.78 -14.35 20.84
C GLN A 30 16.61 -15.21 21.36
N ASP A 31 15.38 -14.68 21.24
CA ASP A 31 14.13 -15.27 21.73
C ASP A 31 14.05 -15.56 23.24
N ARG A 32 15.08 -15.17 24.02
CA ARG A 32 15.07 -15.28 25.48
C ARG A 32 14.65 -13.96 26.10
N PHE A 33 13.76 -14.06 27.09
CA PHE A 33 13.35 -12.90 27.87
C PHE A 33 14.56 -12.32 28.60
N LEU A 34 14.79 -11.02 28.40
CA LEU A 34 15.90 -10.30 29.00
C LEU A 34 15.42 -9.54 30.24
N CYS A 35 14.53 -8.57 30.04
CA CYS A 35 13.94 -7.77 31.10
C CYS A 35 12.69 -7.03 30.63
N ASP A 36 11.95 -6.50 31.61
CA ASP A 36 10.93 -5.50 31.37
C ASP A 36 11.55 -4.10 31.59
N ALA A 37 11.53 -3.26 30.56
CA ALA A 37 11.96 -1.88 30.67
C ALA A 37 10.73 -1.00 30.99
N VAL A 38 10.81 -0.29 32.11
CA VAL A 38 9.72 0.57 32.61
C VAL A 38 10.09 2.03 32.43
N SER A 39 9.15 2.82 31.93
CA SER A 39 9.26 4.28 31.86
C SER A 39 8.53 4.91 33.04
N ALA A 40 9.26 5.65 33.89
CA ALA A 40 8.67 6.37 35.00
C ALA A 40 7.76 7.53 34.53
N GLU A 41 8.09 8.18 33.42
CA GLU A 41 7.34 9.32 32.89
C GLU A 41 5.96 8.91 32.36
N LEU A 42 5.89 7.75 31.72
CA LEU A 42 4.64 7.21 31.18
C LEU A 42 3.87 6.39 32.22
N SER A 43 4.42 6.23 33.43
CA SER A 43 3.76 5.46 34.49
C SER A 43 2.40 6.09 34.85
N GLY A 44 1.35 5.25 34.83
CA GLY A 44 -0.03 5.69 35.07
C GLY A 44 -0.75 6.31 33.88
N GLN A 45 -0.09 6.48 32.72
CA GLN A 45 -0.77 6.88 31.49
C GLN A 45 -1.31 5.65 30.75
N THR A 46 -2.63 5.54 30.66
CA THR A 46 -3.30 4.50 29.88
C THR A 46 -3.97 5.12 28.67
N VAL A 47 -3.68 4.61 27.47
CA VAL A 47 -4.32 5.09 26.24
C VAL A 47 -5.47 4.16 25.88
N SER A 48 -6.65 4.71 25.65
CA SER A 48 -7.80 3.86 25.29
C SER A 48 -7.65 3.32 23.86
N LEU A 49 -8.12 2.08 23.63
CA LEU A 49 -8.15 1.50 22.28
C LEU A 49 -8.91 2.36 21.26
N LYS A 50 -9.90 3.13 21.72
CA LYS A 50 -10.68 4.05 20.88
C LYS A 50 -9.82 5.21 20.37
N GLU A 51 -9.02 5.80 21.24
CA GLU A 51 -8.07 6.87 20.88
C GLU A 51 -7.00 6.35 19.92
N ILE A 52 -6.45 5.16 20.17
CA ILE A 52 -5.46 4.53 19.28
C ILE A 52 -6.07 4.34 17.88
N LYS A 53 -7.28 3.80 17.78
CA LYS A 53 -7.97 3.62 16.50
C LYS A 53 -8.20 4.97 15.80
N LYS A 54 -8.64 6.00 16.54
CA LYS A 54 -8.87 7.35 16.01
C LYS A 54 -7.58 7.97 15.49
N ALA A 55 -6.50 7.92 16.27
CA ALA A 55 -5.19 8.44 15.89
C ALA A 55 -4.64 7.74 14.63
N ARG A 56 -4.75 6.41 14.57
CA ARG A 56 -4.36 5.63 13.38
C ARG A 56 -5.19 6.03 12.15
N ALA A 57 -6.50 6.22 12.30
CA ALA A 57 -7.37 6.65 11.20
C ALA A 57 -7.01 8.06 10.70
N GLN A 58 -6.75 8.99 11.62
CA GLN A 58 -6.32 10.34 11.28
C GLN A 58 -4.98 10.33 10.54
N ARG A 59 -4.00 9.55 11.01
CA ARG A 59 -2.71 9.39 10.34
C ARG A 59 -2.86 8.84 8.92
N ARG A 60 -3.68 7.79 8.73
CA ARG A 60 -3.95 7.23 7.40
C ARG A 60 -4.53 8.28 6.46
N LYS A 61 -5.50 9.07 6.91
CA LYS A 61 -6.09 10.16 6.12
C LYS A 61 -5.05 11.20 5.72
N GLN A 62 -4.21 11.64 6.65
CA GLN A 62 -3.14 12.60 6.37
C GLN A 62 -2.18 12.09 5.30
N VAL A 63 -1.75 10.83 5.42
CA VAL A 63 -0.86 10.20 4.43
C VAL A 63 -1.57 10.08 3.08
N GLN A 64 -2.84 9.66 3.07
CA GLN A 64 -3.61 9.51 1.85
C GLN A 64 -3.76 10.83 1.09
N VAL A 65 -4.01 11.95 1.78
CA VAL A 65 -4.06 13.28 1.16
C VAL A 65 -2.72 13.63 0.50
N GLY A 66 -1.60 13.38 1.19
CA GLY A 66 -0.28 13.61 0.61
C GLY A 66 0.01 12.73 -0.60
N LEU A 67 -0.45 11.47 -0.59
CA LEU A 67 -0.30 10.55 -1.71
C LEU A 67 -1.18 10.92 -2.90
N SER A 68 -2.45 11.31 -2.67
CA SER A 68 -3.35 11.69 -3.77
C SER A 68 -2.83 12.91 -4.52
N SER A 69 -2.29 13.91 -3.80
CA SER A 69 -1.67 15.07 -4.44
C SER A 69 -0.49 14.68 -5.33
N ARG A 70 0.36 13.76 -4.88
CA ARG A 70 1.51 13.28 -5.67
C ARG A 70 1.08 12.41 -6.85
N GLN A 71 0.06 11.58 -6.64
CA GLN A 71 -0.47 10.70 -7.67
C GLN A 71 -1.07 11.49 -8.84
N ALA A 72 -1.82 12.56 -8.55
CA ALA A 72 -2.37 13.43 -9.59
C ALA A 72 -1.29 14.09 -10.46
N VAL A 73 -0.17 14.49 -9.86
CA VAL A 73 0.98 15.04 -10.60
C VAL A 73 1.58 13.98 -11.52
N VAL A 74 1.79 12.76 -11.03
CA VAL A 74 2.31 11.66 -11.84
C VAL A 74 1.36 11.32 -12.99
N GLU A 75 0.06 11.25 -12.72
CA GLU A 75 -0.97 10.96 -13.74
C GLU A 75 -1.01 12.03 -14.83
N HIS A 76 -0.87 13.31 -14.48
CA HIS A 76 -0.77 14.40 -15.45
C HIS A 76 0.43 14.23 -16.39
N PHE A 77 1.62 13.92 -15.85
CA PHE A 77 2.81 13.69 -16.68
C PHE A 77 2.70 12.42 -17.54
N LEU A 78 2.08 11.36 -17.02
CA LEU A 78 1.80 10.14 -17.80
C LEU A 78 0.84 10.42 -18.95
N ALA A 79 -0.21 11.22 -18.74
CA ALA A 79 -1.16 11.59 -19.79
C ALA A 79 -0.50 12.41 -20.91
N ILE A 80 0.36 13.38 -20.56
CA ILE A 80 1.14 14.16 -21.55
C ILE A 80 2.07 13.27 -22.39
N HIS A 81 2.55 12.15 -21.85
CA HIS A 81 3.40 11.21 -22.57
C HIS A 81 2.62 10.07 -23.26
N GLN A 82 1.28 10.01 -23.12
CA GLN A 82 0.43 8.98 -23.74
C GLN A 82 -0.31 9.43 -25.02
N GLU A 83 -0.41 10.72 -25.32
CA GLU A 83 -0.72 11.24 -26.67
C GLU A 83 0.64 11.32 -27.42
N GLU A 84 1.03 10.56 -28.46
CA GLU A 84 0.38 9.92 -29.62
C GLU A 84 1.20 8.65 -30.03
N PRO A 85 0.58 7.61 -30.60
CA PRO A 85 1.05 7.05 -31.87
C PRO A 85 0.24 7.71 -32.99
N GLU A 86 0.92 8.39 -33.92
CA GLU A 86 0.29 8.90 -35.14
C GLU A 86 -0.57 7.77 -35.77
N PRO A 87 -1.81 8.06 -36.20
CA PRO A 87 -2.57 7.08 -36.97
C PRO A 87 -1.73 6.72 -38.19
N PRO A 88 -1.55 5.42 -38.52
CA PRO A 88 -0.76 5.07 -39.69
C PRO A 88 -1.40 5.75 -40.92
N LEU A 89 -0.65 6.68 -41.49
CA LEU A 89 -0.97 7.34 -42.75
C LEU A 89 -1.11 6.27 -43.84
N GLY A 90 -2.35 5.85 -44.11
CA GLY A 90 -2.69 5.05 -45.29
C GLY A 90 -3.35 3.70 -44.99
N VAL A 91 -4.64 3.72 -44.68
CA VAL A 91 -5.53 2.61 -45.08
C VAL A 91 -6.58 3.18 -46.01
N GLN A 92 -6.28 3.15 -47.32
CA GLN A 92 -7.27 3.41 -48.35
C GLN A 92 -8.29 2.27 -48.33
N LYS A 93 -9.56 2.61 -48.04
CA LYS A 93 -10.66 1.66 -48.09
C LYS A 93 -10.90 1.29 -49.57
N GLN A 94 -10.56 0.06 -49.96
CA GLN A 94 -10.91 -0.46 -51.28
C GLN A 94 -12.45 -0.53 -51.41
N PRO A 95 -13.03 -0.19 -52.58
CA PRO A 95 -14.48 -0.19 -52.74
C PRO A 95 -15.01 -1.62 -52.75
N GLU A 96 -16.05 -1.85 -51.94
CA GLU A 96 -16.85 -3.08 -51.89
C GLU A 96 -17.48 -3.34 -53.28
N VAL A 97 -17.04 -4.40 -53.95
CA VAL A 97 -17.66 -4.86 -55.19
C VAL A 97 -18.88 -5.70 -54.83
N VAL A 98 -20.07 -5.11 -54.96
CA VAL A 98 -21.35 -5.82 -54.87
C VAL A 98 -21.56 -6.61 -56.16
N GLY A 99 -21.41 -7.94 -56.08
CA GLY A 99 -21.81 -8.88 -57.14
C GLY A 99 -22.98 -9.76 -56.66
N PRO A 100 -24.01 -10.02 -57.48
CA PRO A 100 -25.15 -10.81 -57.05
C PRO A 100 -24.83 -12.30 -57.16
N SER A 101 -25.09 -13.07 -56.10
CA SER A 101 -25.03 -14.53 -56.16
C SER A 101 -26.41 -15.11 -55.85
N GLN A 102 -27.23 -15.29 -56.88
CA GLN A 102 -28.41 -16.16 -56.80
C GLN A 102 -27.98 -17.60 -57.12
N LEU A 103 -27.76 -18.41 -56.10
CA LEU A 103 -27.61 -19.86 -56.27
C LEU A 103 -28.99 -20.51 -56.10
N LYS A 104 -29.58 -20.99 -57.21
CA LYS A 104 -30.78 -21.83 -57.21
C LYS A 104 -30.35 -23.27 -56.93
N GLY A 105 -30.86 -23.85 -55.85
CA GLY A 105 -30.67 -25.27 -55.53
C GLY A 105 -31.53 -26.15 -56.43
N TYR A 106 -30.90 -27.06 -57.17
CA TYR A 106 -31.57 -28.19 -57.82
C TYR A 106 -31.51 -29.38 -56.87
N ILE A 107 -32.67 -29.98 -56.63
CA ILE A 107 -32.83 -31.28 -55.98
C ILE A 107 -32.99 -32.30 -57.11
N ASN A 108 -32.18 -33.35 -57.11
CA ASN A 108 -32.42 -34.54 -57.93
C ASN A 108 -32.55 -35.76 -57.01
N GLU A 109 -33.51 -36.62 -57.37
CA GLU A 109 -33.75 -37.96 -56.82
C GLU A 109 -32.63 -38.95 -57.13
#